data_AF-A0A482VM68-F1
#
_entry.id   AF-A0A482VM68-F1
#
_cell.length_a   1.000
_cell.length_b   1.000
_cell.length_c   1.000
_cell.angle_alpha   90.00
_cell.angle_beta   90.00
_cell.angle_gamma   90.00
#
_symmetry.space_group_name_H-M   'P 1'
#
loop_
_entity.id
_entity.type
_entity.pdbx_description
1 polymer ?
#
loop_
_entity_poly.entity_id
_entity_poly.type
_entity_poly.pdbx_seq_one_letter_code
_entity_poly.pdbx_strand_id
1 'polypeptide(L)' 'METQSKLPPDIDDTGTSSDVTVEEGDNVTLSCSASGHPEPRILWRREDGDHIILQVTPNDVQKEYIDR' A
#
# COMPACT_ATOMS: atom_id res chain seq x y z
N MET A 1 -1.28 -9.80 -32.82
CA MET A 1 -0.29 -9.65 -31.74
C MET A 1 -0.46 -8.24 -31.22
N GLU A 2 -1.05 -8.07 -30.04
CA GLU A 2 -1.24 -6.74 -29.45
C GLU A 2 0.09 -6.34 -28.81
N THR A 3 0.73 -5.31 -29.34
CA THR A 3 1.97 -4.77 -28.76
C THR A 3 1.57 -3.98 -27.53
N GLN A 4 1.44 -4.63 -26.37
CA GLN A 4 1.08 -3.89 -25.17
C GLN A 4 2.26 -3.01 -24.74
N SER A 5 2.05 -1.69 -24.84
CA SER A 5 3.04 -0.69 -24.47
C SER A 5 3.35 -0.81 -22.98
N LYS A 6 4.60 -1.08 -22.63
CA LYS A 6 5.05 -1.05 -21.22
C LYS A 6 5.09 0.40 -20.77
N LEU A 7 4.25 0.73 -19.79
CA LEU A 7 4.24 2.05 -19.16
C LEU A 7 4.94 1.92 -17.80
N PRO A 8 5.90 2.80 -17.48
CA PRO A 8 6.52 2.79 -16.17
C PRO A 8 5.46 3.07 -15.09
N PRO A 9 5.68 2.60 -13.85
CA PRO A 9 4.88 2.99 -12.71
C PRO A 9 4.94 4.51 -12.48
N ASP A 10 3.79 5.11 -12.25
CA ASP A 10 3.61 6.51 -11.92
C ASP A 10 2.61 6.64 -10.76
N ILE A 11 2.93 7.44 -9.75
CA ILE A 11 2.06 7.62 -8.58
C ILE A 11 1.00 8.66 -8.94
N ASP A 12 -0.26 8.30 -8.76
CA ASP A 12 -1.38 9.21 -8.91
C ASP A 12 -1.59 9.98 -7.61
N ASP A 13 -1.19 11.26 -7.62
CA ASP A 13 -1.32 12.17 -6.48
C ASP A 13 -2.78 12.35 -6.02
N THR A 14 -3.77 12.19 -6.90
CA THR A 14 -5.17 12.42 -6.53
C THR A 14 -5.76 11.29 -5.68
N GLY A 15 -5.27 10.06 -5.88
CA GLY A 15 -5.66 8.88 -5.11
C GLY A 15 -4.69 8.50 -3.99
N THR A 16 -3.63 9.29 -3.80
CA THR A 16 -2.57 9.02 -2.82
C THR A 16 -2.66 9.99 -1.64
N SER A 17 -2.48 9.48 -0.43
CA SER A 17 -2.47 10.29 0.78
C SER A 17 -1.28 11.25 0.79
N SER A 18 -1.53 12.52 1.14
CA SER A 18 -0.50 13.48 1.54
C SER A 18 -0.13 13.32 3.01
N ASP A 19 0.65 14.25 3.56
CA ASP A 19 0.98 14.26 4.98
C ASP A 19 -0.29 14.31 5.86
N VAL A 20 -0.39 13.36 6.79
CA VAL A 20 -1.51 13.25 7.74
C VAL A 20 -0.97 13.40 9.16
N THR A 21 -1.64 14.22 9.98
CA THR A 21 -1.40 14.32 11.42
C THR A 21 -2.57 13.69 12.16
N VAL A 22 -2.29 12.78 13.10
CA VAL A 22 -3.29 12.12 13.95
C VAL A 22 -2.86 12.18 15.41
N GLU A 23 -3.82 12.10 16.32
CA GLU A 23 -3.56 12.06 17.76
C GLU A 23 -3.00 10.69 18.19
N GLU A 24 -2.29 10.66 19.32
CA GLU A 24 -1.77 9.40 19.84
C GLU A 24 -2.92 8.45 20.23
N GLY A 25 -2.85 7.21 19.73
CA GLY A 25 -3.87 6.19 19.97
C GLY A 25 -4.99 6.17 18.91
N ASP A 26 -5.05 7.17 18.03
CA ASP A 26 -5.99 7.18 16.91
C ASP A 26 -5.47 6.37 15.71
N ASN A 27 -6.41 5.87 14.91
CA ASN A 27 -6.11 5.10 13.72
C ASN A 27 -5.94 6.01 12.50
N VAL A 28 -4.96 5.70 11.65
CA VAL A 28 -4.75 6.35 10.35
C VAL A 28 -4.74 5.31 9.24
N THR A 29 -5.25 5.69 8.07
CA THR A 29 -5.16 4.89 6.83
C THR A 29 -4.42 5.72 5.79
N LEU A 30 -3.31 5.17 5.27
CA LEU A 30 -2.56 5.74 4.16
C LEU A 30 -2.94 5.02 2.87
N SER A 31 -3.34 5.77 1.87
CA SER A 31 -3.73 5.29 0.55
C SER A 31 -2.65 5.63 -0.47
N CYS A 32 -2.44 4.76 -1.45
CA CYS A 32 -1.55 5.00 -2.58
C CYS A 32 -2.22 4.45 -3.84
N SER A 33 -2.27 5.28 -4.88
CA SER A 33 -2.74 4.93 -6.21
C SER A 33 -1.56 5.08 -7.16
N ALA A 34 -1.34 4.08 -8.00
CA ALA A 34 -0.29 4.12 -9.00
C ALA A 34 -0.80 3.52 -10.31
N SER A 35 -0.42 4.12 -11.42
CA SER A 35 -0.73 3.66 -12.76
C SER A 35 0.52 3.13 -13.45
N GLY A 36 0.37 2.17 -14.35
CA GLY A 36 1.50 1.57 -15.06
C GLY A 36 1.08 0.34 -15.83
N HIS A 37 1.93 -0.12 -16.74
CA HIS A 37 1.69 -1.36 -17.45
C HIS A 37 2.98 -2.20 -17.57
N PRO A 38 3.01 -3.42 -17.02
CA PRO A 38 1.96 -4.08 -16.21
C PRO A 38 1.61 -3.33 -14.92
N GLU A 39 0.47 -3.68 -14.31
CA GLU A 39 -0.02 -3.07 -13.08
C GLU A 39 1.07 -3.03 -11.99
N PRO A 40 1.36 -1.86 -11.40
CA PRO A 40 2.44 -1.72 -10.43
C PRO A 40 2.10 -2.41 -9.10
N ARG A 41 3.14 -2.86 -8.39
CA ARG A 41 3.02 -3.36 -7.02
C ARG A 41 3.35 -2.24 -6.04
N ILE A 42 2.47 -1.99 -5.09
CA ILE A 42 2.64 -0.95 -4.07
C ILE A 42 3.25 -1.57 -2.81
N LEU A 43 4.32 -0.96 -2.31
CA LEU A 43 5.03 -1.35 -1.09
C LEU A 43 5.19 -0.13 -0.19
N TRP A 44 4.86 -0.27 1.09
CA TRP A 44 5.06 0.76 2.09
C TRP A 44 6.40 0.59 2.80
N ARG A 45 7.02 1.72 3.14
CA ARG A 45 8.25 1.77 3.96
C ARG A 45 8.21 2.98 4.87
N ARG A 46 8.86 2.88 6.03
CA ARG A 46 9.12 4.06 6.86
C ARG A 46 10.26 4.86 6.25
N GLU A 47 10.20 6.19 6.39
CA GLU A 47 11.23 7.08 5.86
C GLU A 47 12.58 6.91 6.58
N ASP A 48 12.53 6.65 7.89
CA ASP A 48 13.70 6.38 8.74
C ASP A 48 14.37 5.01 8.45
N GLY A 49 13.76 4.18 7.60
CA GLY A 49 14.28 2.87 7.24
C GLY A 49 13.99 1.77 8.28
N ASP A 50 13.28 2.09 9.36
CA ASP A 50 12.87 1.11 10.35
C ASP A 50 11.72 0.23 9.83
N HIS A 51 11.48 -0.88 10.54
CA HIS A 51 10.39 -1.80 10.21
C HIS A 51 9.02 -1.22 10.56
N ILE A 52 8.04 -1.46 9.67
CA ILE A 52 6.62 -1.22 9.98
C ILE A 52 6.17 -2.34 10.92
N ILE A 53 5.75 -1.97 12.13
CA ILE A 53 5.18 -2.93 13.08
C ILE A 53 3.76 -3.26 12.61
N LEU A 54 3.62 -4.41 11.96
CA LEU A 54 2.30 -4.92 11.61
C LEU A 54 1.64 -5.43 12.88
N GLN A 55 0.63 -4.71 13.37
CA GLN A 55 -0.27 -5.22 14.40
C GLN A 55 -1.18 -6.27 13.76
N VAL A 56 -0.62 -7.46 13.50
CA VAL A 56 -1.40 -8.62 13.07
C VAL A 56 -2.27 -9.00 14.25
N THR A 57 -3.56 -8.67 14.18
CA THR A 57 -4.49 -9.17 15.17
C THR A 57 -4.67 -10.68 14.92
N PRO A 58 -4.98 -11.49 15.96
CA PRO A 58 -5.28 -12.91 15.77
C PRO A 58 -6.35 -13.17 14.69
N ASN A 59 -7.23 -12.20 14.44
CA ASN A 59 -8.27 -12.26 13.41
C ASN A 59 -7.72 -12.19 11.97
N ASP A 60 -6.58 -11.52 11.75
CA ASP A 60 -5.98 -11.40 10.41
C ASP A 60 -5.29 -12.72 10.00
N VAL A 61 -4.67 -13.41 10.96
CA VAL A 61 -4.12 -14.77 10.75
C VAL A 61 -5.23 -15.77 10.38
N GLN A 62 -6.41 -15.60 10.97
CA GLN A 62 -7.52 -16.52 10.78
C GLN A 62 -8.14 -16.42 9.37
N LYS A 63 -8.09 -15.25 8.72
CA LYS A 63 -8.48 -15.11 7.32
C LYS A 63 -7.52 -15.80 6.36
N GLU A 64 -6.21 -15.74 6.61
CA GLU A 64 -5.23 -16.41 5.75
C GLU A 64 -5.24 -17.95 5.90
N TYR A 65 -5.79 -18.48 7.00
CA TYR A 65 -6.02 -19.93 7.16
C TYR A 65 -7.29 -20.42 6.46
N ILE A 66 -8.33 -19.57 6.31
CA ILE A 66 -9.59 -19.96 5.68
C ILE A 66 -9.53 -19.85 4.14
N ASP A 67 -8.58 -19.08 3.61
CA ASP A 67 -8.31 -18.93 2.16
C ASP A 67 -7.25 -19.90 1.61
N ARG A 68 -6.96 -21.01 2.33
CA ARG A 68 -6.09 -22.12 1.88
C ARG A 68 -6.84 -23.42 1.67
#